data_AF-A0A7S0BXP5-F1
#
_entry.id   AF-A0A7S0BXP5-F1
#
_cell.length_a   1.000
_cell.length_b   1.000
_cell.length_c   1.000
_cell.angle_alpha   90.00
_cell.angle_beta   90.00
_cell.angle_gamma   90.00
#
_symmetry.space_group_name_H-M   'P 1'
#
loop_
_entity.id
_entity.type
_entity.pdbx_description
1 polymer ?
#
loop_
_entity_poly.entity_id
_entity_poly.type
_entity_poly.pdbx_seq_one_letter_code
_entity_poly.pdbx_strand_id
1 'polypeptide(L)'
;MQEWGFSSDEIENALGVATNDVLDSDDSVLEEFREVERETEFVELDPEIDLEDIESHTTVERDEDTNEVIRLQNVYVDEVSCIGCTNCANIAQSTFFMEQEHGRARVFRQWGDDDETIAIAIDTCPVDCIHYIPYEELEKLETERRDQNINFQARLMGESSGLVNSYGGAKPYSTAQKISGNMGSRCNNCPNRGCKDCPMYGVGKNPAFQEQDQKRLDRLEAKKRKSTMENLNKSVDL
;
A
#
# COMPACT_ATOMS: atom_id res chain seq x y z
N MET A 1 44.33 -12.10 -2.58
CA MET A 1 44.92 -10.85 -2.07
C MET A 1 46.43 -10.68 -2.33
N GLN A 2 47.14 -11.62 -2.98
CA GLN A 2 48.53 -11.39 -3.44
C GLN A 2 48.65 -11.01 -4.93
N GLU A 3 47.55 -11.04 -5.69
CA GLU A 3 47.57 -10.69 -7.13
C GLU A 3 47.48 -9.18 -7.40
N TRP A 4 47.27 -8.36 -6.37
CA TRP A 4 47.10 -6.90 -6.51
C TRP A 4 48.25 -6.09 -5.91
N GLY A 5 49.38 -6.73 -5.60
CA GLY A 5 50.62 -6.05 -5.24
C GLY A 5 50.64 -5.34 -3.88
N PHE A 6 49.60 -5.50 -3.05
CA PHE A 6 49.63 -5.03 -1.67
C PHE A 6 50.21 -6.12 -0.78
N SER A 7 51.33 -5.81 -0.11
CA SER A 7 51.88 -6.70 0.91
C SER A 7 51.01 -6.63 2.17
N SER A 8 50.83 -7.76 2.85
CA SER A 8 50.04 -7.82 4.08
C SER A 8 50.58 -6.83 5.13
N ASP A 9 51.91 -6.67 5.15
CA ASP A 9 52.65 -5.81 6.06
C ASP A 9 52.38 -4.31 5.84
N GLU A 10 52.04 -3.88 4.62
CA GLU A 10 51.67 -2.48 4.34
C GLU A 10 50.26 -2.14 4.83
N ILE A 11 49.35 -3.13 4.84
CA ILE A 11 47.98 -2.96 5.30
C ILE A 11 47.95 -2.90 6.84
N GLU A 12 48.72 -3.75 7.52
CA GLU A 12 48.85 -3.71 8.99
C GLU A 12 49.36 -2.36 9.50
N ASN A 13 50.39 -1.81 8.86
CA ASN A 13 50.98 -0.54 9.27
C ASN A 13 50.07 0.68 8.97
N ALA A 14 49.21 0.59 7.96
CA ALA A 14 48.31 1.68 7.57
C ALA A 14 47.04 1.74 8.44
N LEU A 15 46.54 0.60 8.91
CA LEU A 15 45.27 0.53 9.65
C LEU A 15 45.44 0.40 11.17
N GLY A 16 46.62 0.04 11.70
CA GLY A 16 46.81 -0.06 13.15
C GLY A 16 45.88 -1.06 13.84
N VAL A 17 45.28 -1.97 13.07
CA VAL A 17 44.39 -3.03 13.54
C VAL A 17 45.15 -4.33 13.31
N ALA A 18 45.49 -5.02 14.39
CA ALA A 18 46.00 -6.38 14.32
C ALA A 18 44.92 -7.26 13.71
N THR A 19 45.17 -7.88 12.55
CA THR A 19 44.32 -8.94 12.04
C THR A 19 44.60 -10.19 12.86
N ASN A 20 43.90 -10.31 13.99
CA ASN A 20 43.77 -11.61 14.63
C ASN A 20 42.90 -12.46 13.71
N ASP A 21 43.49 -13.44 13.03
CA ASP A 21 42.80 -14.51 12.26
C ASP A 21 42.00 -15.47 13.16
N VAL A 22 41.67 -15.04 14.38
CA VAL A 22 40.69 -15.69 15.24
C VAL A 22 39.45 -14.83 15.16
N LEU A 23 38.57 -15.16 14.22
CA LEU A 23 37.15 -14.86 14.39
C LEU A 23 36.77 -15.52 15.72
N ASP A 24 36.68 -14.74 16.79
CA ASP A 24 36.05 -15.18 18.02
C ASP A 24 34.61 -15.58 17.64
N SER A 25 34.42 -16.90 17.52
CA SER A 25 33.14 -17.54 17.36
C SER A 25 32.40 -17.43 18.69
N ASP A 26 32.04 -16.22 19.07
CA ASP A 26 31.14 -15.97 20.18
C ASP A 26 29.71 -16.23 19.68
N ASP A 27 29.39 -17.52 19.56
CA ASP A 27 28.04 -18.05 19.30
C ASP A 27 27.02 -17.47 20.29
N SER A 28 27.47 -17.00 21.46
CA SER A 28 26.63 -16.38 22.49
C SER A 28 25.97 -15.08 22.03
N VAL A 29 26.66 -14.26 21.24
CA VAL A 29 26.09 -13.00 20.74
C VAL A 29 25.04 -13.32 19.68
N LEU A 30 25.31 -14.32 18.83
CA LEU A 30 24.37 -14.79 17.81
C LEU A 30 23.13 -15.44 18.44
N GLU A 31 23.30 -16.18 19.54
CA GLU A 31 22.21 -16.76 20.33
C GLU A 31 21.38 -15.69 21.04
N GLU A 32 22.01 -14.67 21.60
CA GLU A 32 21.33 -13.53 22.24
C GLU A 32 20.52 -12.73 21.21
N PHE A 33 21.05 -12.50 20.01
CA PHE A 33 20.30 -11.90 18.90
C PHE A 33 19.10 -12.75 18.47
N ARG A 34 19.28 -14.08 18.32
CA ARG A 34 18.17 -15.00 17.98
C ARG A 34 17.11 -15.08 19.07
N GLU A 35 17.50 -14.91 20.33
CA GLU A 35 16.57 -14.93 21.46
C GLU A 35 15.75 -13.63 21.51
N VAL A 36 16.39 -12.48 21.23
CA VAL A 36 15.70 -11.20 21.03
C VAL A 36 14.77 -11.24 19.82
N GLU A 37 15.18 -11.83 18.68
CA GLU A 37 14.34 -12.03 17.50
C GLU A 37 13.09 -12.89 17.79
N ARG A 38 13.20 -13.85 18.70
CA ARG A 38 12.11 -14.75 19.10
C ARG A 38 11.17 -14.13 20.14
N GLU A 39 11.67 -13.20 20.96
CA GLU A 39 10.87 -12.42 21.92
C GLU A 39 10.14 -11.25 21.26
N THR A 40 10.73 -10.64 20.23
CA THR A 40 9.96 -9.80 19.32
C THR A 40 9.03 -10.69 18.52
N GLU A 41 7.76 -10.34 18.41
CA GLU A 41 6.74 -11.08 17.65
C GLU A 41 6.98 -10.96 16.12
N PHE A 42 8.17 -11.34 15.67
CA PHE A 42 8.50 -11.52 14.27
C PHE A 42 7.95 -12.90 13.89
N VAL A 43 6.76 -12.89 13.29
CA VAL A 43 6.19 -14.09 12.68
C VAL A 43 7.16 -14.54 11.58
N GLU A 44 7.99 -15.54 11.87
CA GLU A 44 8.69 -16.32 10.85
C GLU A 44 7.61 -16.90 9.93
N LEU A 45 7.47 -16.33 8.74
CA LEU A 45 6.70 -16.96 7.67
C LEU A 45 7.37 -18.32 7.41
N ASP A 46 6.60 -19.40 7.49
CA ASP A 46 7.08 -20.75 7.18
C ASP A 46 7.85 -20.70 5.84
N PRO A 47 9.09 -21.22 5.75
CA PRO A 47 9.92 -21.09 4.54
C PRO A 47 9.36 -21.83 3.31
N GLU A 48 8.23 -22.53 3.47
CA GLU A 48 7.45 -23.16 2.39
C GLU A 48 6.34 -22.26 1.82
N ILE A 49 6.02 -21.12 2.45
CA ILE A 49 4.98 -20.21 1.95
C ILE A 49 5.58 -19.30 0.87
N ASP A 50 5.19 -19.53 -0.37
CA ASP A 50 5.50 -18.61 -1.47
C ASP A 50 4.75 -17.29 -1.26
N LEU A 51 5.50 -16.19 -1.13
CA LEU A 51 4.94 -14.84 -1.00
C LEU A 51 4.01 -14.50 -2.18
N GLU A 52 4.23 -15.13 -3.35
CA GLU A 52 3.41 -14.92 -4.55
C GLU A 52 1.97 -15.41 -4.40
N ASP A 53 1.74 -16.41 -3.55
CA ASP A 53 0.42 -17.02 -3.30
C ASP A 53 -0.34 -16.34 -2.15
N ILE A 54 0.32 -15.48 -1.36
CA ILE A 54 -0.31 -14.80 -0.22
C ILE A 54 -1.22 -13.69 -0.72
N GLU A 55 -2.53 -13.87 -0.50
CA GLU A 55 -3.52 -12.83 -0.76
C GLU A 55 -3.55 -11.85 0.39
N SER A 56 -3.32 -10.57 0.09
CA SER A 56 -3.06 -9.57 1.13
C SER A 56 -4.23 -9.37 2.10
N HIS A 57 -5.47 -9.65 1.66
CA HIS A 57 -6.65 -9.57 2.52
C HIS A 57 -6.64 -10.58 3.68
N THR A 58 -5.88 -11.67 3.58
CA THR A 58 -5.75 -12.68 4.63
C THR A 58 -4.84 -12.24 5.78
N THR A 59 -3.92 -11.31 5.51
CA THR A 59 -2.93 -10.80 6.48
C THR A 59 -3.40 -9.59 7.29
N VAL A 60 -4.67 -9.21 7.12
CA VAL A 60 -5.26 -8.04 7.78
C VAL A 60 -5.46 -8.32 9.27
N GLU A 61 -4.95 -7.43 10.13
CA GLU A 61 -5.15 -7.50 11.57
C GLU A 61 -6.65 -7.37 11.94
N ARG A 62 -7.11 -8.32 12.76
CA ARG A 62 -8.48 -8.41 13.26
C ARG A 62 -8.48 -8.38 14.77
N ASP A 63 -9.50 -7.74 15.33
CA ASP A 63 -9.75 -7.68 16.76
C ASP A 63 -10.15 -9.07 17.27
N GLU A 64 -9.53 -9.52 18.37
CA GLU A 64 -9.74 -10.87 18.93
C GLU A 64 -11.16 -11.12 19.43
N ASP A 65 -11.83 -10.07 19.94
CA ASP A 65 -13.15 -10.17 20.58
C ASP A 65 -14.29 -10.02 19.56
N THR A 66 -14.12 -9.12 18.59
CA THR A 66 -15.16 -8.77 17.61
C THR A 66 -14.96 -9.39 16.24
N ASN A 67 -13.76 -9.89 15.95
CA ASN A 67 -13.32 -10.36 14.62
C ASN A 67 -13.48 -9.30 13.51
N GLU A 68 -13.65 -8.03 13.90
CA GLU A 68 -13.71 -6.89 13.00
C GLU A 68 -12.28 -6.47 12.62
N VAL A 69 -12.14 -5.90 11.42
CA VAL A 69 -10.85 -5.39 10.96
C VAL A 69 -10.49 -4.15 11.79
N ILE A 70 -9.30 -4.15 12.39
CA ILE A 70 -8.84 -3.07 13.27
C ILE A 70 -8.67 -1.76 12.48
N ARG A 71 -8.09 -1.86 11.28
CA ARG A 71 -7.81 -0.72 10.40
C ARG A 71 -8.80 -0.63 9.25
N LEU A 72 -9.49 0.50 9.15
CA LEU A 72 -10.41 0.76 8.04
C LEU A 72 -9.70 0.89 6.68
N GLN A 73 -8.39 1.15 6.69
CA GLN A 73 -7.57 1.37 5.51
C GLN A 73 -6.67 0.16 5.28
N ASN A 74 -6.63 -0.30 4.03
CA ASN A 74 -5.72 -1.32 3.56
C ASN A 74 -5.03 -0.84 2.29
N VAL A 75 -3.88 -1.40 1.98
CA VAL A 75 -3.05 -1.00 0.84
C VAL A 75 -3.18 -2.02 -0.27
N TYR A 76 -3.30 -1.55 -1.51
CA TYR A 76 -3.42 -2.39 -2.69
C TYR A 76 -2.59 -1.83 -3.85
N VAL A 77 -2.02 -2.71 -4.67
CA VAL A 77 -1.28 -2.32 -5.88
C VAL A 77 -2.03 -2.78 -7.12
N ASP A 78 -2.30 -1.85 -8.05
CA ASP A 78 -2.83 -2.18 -9.37
C ASP A 78 -1.71 -2.72 -10.28
N GLU A 79 -1.66 -4.04 -10.43
CA GLU A 79 -0.63 -4.74 -11.21
C GLU A 79 -0.64 -4.42 -12.70
N VAL A 80 -1.80 -4.04 -13.25
CA VAL A 80 -1.92 -3.67 -14.67
C VAL A 80 -1.28 -2.31 -14.92
N SER A 81 -1.43 -1.38 -13.97
CA SER A 81 -0.84 -0.03 -14.04
C SER A 81 0.61 0.01 -13.56
N CYS A 82 1.02 -0.93 -12.70
CA CYS A 82 2.36 -1.01 -12.16
C CYS A 82 3.40 -1.27 -13.27
N ILE A 83 4.44 -0.44 -13.35
CA ILE A 83 5.53 -0.59 -14.32
C ILE A 83 6.72 -1.43 -13.80
N GLY A 84 6.66 -1.85 -12.54
CA GLY A 84 7.75 -2.62 -11.90
C GLY A 84 9.01 -1.79 -11.66
N CYS A 85 8.86 -0.59 -11.08
CA CYS A 85 9.99 0.31 -10.74
C CYS A 85 10.72 -0.05 -9.45
N THR A 86 10.21 -1.04 -8.70
CA THR A 86 10.75 -1.60 -7.43
C THR A 86 10.90 -0.64 -6.26
N ASN A 87 10.54 0.64 -6.40
CA ASN A 87 10.75 1.64 -5.36
C ASN A 87 9.96 1.32 -4.07
N CYS A 88 8.70 0.88 -4.21
CA CYS A 88 7.88 0.48 -3.07
C CYS A 88 8.47 -0.70 -2.28
N ALA A 89 8.92 -1.74 -2.98
CA ALA A 89 9.57 -2.90 -2.36
C ALA A 89 10.92 -2.56 -1.71
N ASN A 90 11.61 -1.51 -2.14
CA ASN A 90 12.85 -1.07 -1.50
C ASN A 90 12.60 -0.26 -0.22
N ILE A 91 11.55 0.57 -0.23
CA ILE A 91 11.20 1.49 0.88
C ILE A 91 10.50 0.72 2.01
N ALA A 92 9.52 -0.12 1.67
CA ALA A 92 8.63 -0.81 2.60
C ALA A 92 8.70 -2.33 2.32
N GLN A 93 9.80 -2.94 2.75
CA GLN A 93 10.16 -4.33 2.44
C GLN A 93 9.27 -5.35 3.17
N SER A 94 8.68 -4.96 4.30
CA SER A 94 7.79 -5.82 5.08
C SER A 94 6.34 -5.78 4.60
N THR A 95 6.01 -4.87 3.67
CA THR A 95 4.66 -4.69 3.12
C THR A 95 4.58 -5.07 1.64
N PHE A 96 5.55 -4.63 0.84
CA PHE A 96 5.56 -4.84 -0.61
C PHE A 96 6.66 -5.79 -1.06
N PHE A 97 6.36 -6.58 -2.07
CA PHE A 97 7.33 -7.41 -2.77
C PHE A 97 7.18 -7.28 -4.28
N MET A 98 8.19 -7.75 -5.01
CA MET A 98 8.16 -7.82 -6.46
C MET A 98 7.88 -9.27 -6.87
N GLU A 99 6.76 -9.49 -7.55
CA GLU A 99 6.43 -10.78 -8.12
C GLU A 99 7.30 -11.09 -9.35
N GLN A 100 7.71 -12.34 -9.50
CA GLN A 100 8.71 -12.75 -10.49
C GLN A 100 8.12 -12.92 -11.90
N GLU A 101 6.87 -13.37 -12.04
CA GLU A 101 6.28 -13.72 -13.34
C GLU A 101 6.11 -12.50 -14.27
N HIS A 102 5.61 -11.40 -13.74
CA HIS A 102 5.29 -10.18 -14.47
C HIS A 102 6.15 -8.99 -14.05
N GLY A 103 6.94 -9.13 -12.98
CA GLY A 103 7.77 -8.06 -12.45
C GLY A 103 6.92 -6.91 -11.92
N ARG A 104 5.78 -7.23 -11.31
CA ARG A 104 4.84 -6.26 -10.73
C ARG A 104 4.99 -6.23 -9.21
N ALA A 105 4.71 -5.07 -8.62
CA ALA A 105 4.70 -4.96 -7.18
C ALA A 105 3.39 -5.55 -6.65
N ARG A 106 3.47 -6.27 -5.52
CA ARG A 106 2.34 -6.83 -4.78
C ARG A 106 2.47 -6.49 -3.30
N VAL A 107 1.34 -6.45 -2.60
CA VAL A 107 1.29 -6.37 -1.14
C VAL A 107 1.14 -7.80 -0.65
N PHE A 108 2.06 -8.30 0.18
CA PHE A 108 1.89 -9.62 0.80
C PHE A 108 1.34 -9.50 2.21
N ARG A 109 1.79 -8.48 2.96
CA ARG A 109 1.40 -8.24 4.34
C ARG A 109 0.84 -6.84 4.48
N GLN A 110 -0.35 -6.74 5.05
CA GLN A 110 -0.96 -5.45 5.37
C GLN A 110 -0.27 -4.85 6.59
N TRP A 111 0.18 -3.60 6.47
CA TRP A 111 0.81 -2.84 7.57
C TRP A 111 2.03 -3.53 8.21
N GLY A 112 2.89 -4.14 7.39
CA GLY A 112 4.14 -4.75 7.86
C GLY A 112 5.23 -3.73 8.25
N ASP A 113 5.19 -2.54 7.65
CA ASP A 113 6.06 -1.41 7.96
C ASP A 113 5.27 -0.29 8.69
N ASP A 114 5.98 0.71 9.21
CA ASP A 114 5.36 1.88 9.82
C ASP A 114 4.54 2.71 8.81
N ASP A 115 3.51 3.40 9.31
CA ASP A 115 2.58 4.17 8.50
C ASP A 115 3.27 5.25 7.64
N GLU A 116 4.39 5.83 8.13
CA GLU A 116 5.14 6.86 7.41
C GLU A 116 5.91 6.25 6.23
N THR A 117 6.58 5.13 6.44
CA THR A 117 7.29 4.35 5.43
C THR A 117 6.37 3.90 4.31
N ILE A 118 5.18 3.40 4.64
CA ILE A 118 4.16 3.03 3.64
C ILE A 118 3.68 4.26 2.86
N ALA A 119 3.44 5.39 3.53
CA ALA A 119 3.05 6.63 2.86
C ALA A 119 4.12 7.12 1.89
N ILE A 120 5.41 7.05 2.26
CA ILE A 120 6.54 7.38 1.38
C ILE A 120 6.59 6.44 0.18
N ALA A 121 6.38 5.14 0.37
CA ALA A 121 6.35 4.17 -0.73
C ALA A 121 5.23 4.48 -1.75
N ILE A 122 4.08 4.97 -1.26
CA ILE A 122 2.95 5.40 -2.09
C ILE A 122 3.30 6.69 -2.85
N ASP A 123 3.77 7.72 -2.16
CA ASP A 123 4.05 9.05 -2.73
C ASP A 123 5.19 9.04 -3.77
N THR A 124 6.09 8.08 -3.66
CA THR A 124 7.25 7.96 -4.55
C THR A 124 6.98 7.05 -5.76
N CYS A 125 5.75 6.55 -5.92
CA CYS A 125 5.37 5.71 -7.05
C CYS A 125 5.28 6.56 -8.34
N PRO A 126 6.07 6.28 -9.39
CA PRO A 126 6.12 7.13 -10.60
C PRO A 126 4.84 7.07 -11.46
N VAL A 127 3.98 6.08 -11.23
CA VAL A 127 2.73 5.86 -11.99
C VAL A 127 1.50 5.79 -11.08
N ASP A 128 1.65 6.15 -9.80
CA ASP A 128 0.58 6.18 -8.80
C ASP A 128 -0.25 4.88 -8.72
N CYS A 129 0.38 3.71 -8.88
CA CYS A 129 -0.33 2.42 -8.94
C CYS A 129 -0.67 1.83 -7.56
N ILE A 130 -0.42 2.54 -6.46
CA ILE A 130 -0.66 2.09 -5.09
C ILE A 130 -1.85 2.86 -4.50
N HIS A 131 -2.79 2.16 -3.88
CA HIS A 131 -4.06 2.72 -3.46
C HIS A 131 -4.46 2.26 -2.06
N TYR A 132 -5.00 3.20 -1.28
CA TYR A 132 -5.74 2.88 -0.06
C TYR A 132 -7.17 2.48 -0.40
N ILE A 133 -7.62 1.35 0.14
CA ILE A 133 -8.94 0.77 -0.10
C ILE A 133 -9.55 0.16 1.17
N PRO A 134 -10.89 0.07 1.26
CA PRO A 134 -11.56 -0.66 2.33
C PRO A 134 -11.40 -2.17 2.18
N TYR A 135 -11.53 -2.91 3.28
CA TYR A 135 -11.37 -4.37 3.31
C TYR A 135 -12.27 -5.11 2.31
N GLU A 136 -13.55 -4.75 2.20
CA GLU A 136 -14.50 -5.40 1.27
C GLU A 136 -14.06 -5.28 -0.19
N GLU A 137 -13.43 -4.15 -0.53
CA GLU A 137 -12.90 -3.94 -1.87
C GLU A 137 -11.58 -4.69 -2.08
N LEU A 138 -10.74 -4.77 -1.05
CA LEU A 138 -9.51 -5.54 -1.08
C LEU A 138 -9.79 -7.01 -1.43
N GLU A 139 -10.69 -7.67 -0.70
CA GLU A 139 -11.08 -9.07 -0.95
C GLU A 139 -11.55 -9.28 -2.40
N LYS A 140 -12.35 -8.34 -2.92
CA LYS A 140 -12.84 -8.38 -4.29
C LYS A 140 -11.70 -8.24 -5.31
N LEU A 141 -10.80 -7.27 -5.11
CA LEU A 141 -9.69 -7.00 -6.04
C LEU A 141 -8.68 -8.15 -6.04
N GLU A 142 -8.41 -8.74 -4.89
CA GLU A 142 -7.58 -9.94 -4.74
C GLU A 142 -8.18 -11.12 -5.51
N THR A 143 -9.50 -11.32 -5.40
CA THR A 143 -10.21 -12.37 -6.14
C THR A 143 -10.17 -12.13 -7.65
N GLU A 144 -10.41 -10.90 -8.10
CA GLU A 144 -10.35 -10.51 -9.52
C GLU A 144 -8.93 -10.62 -10.10
N ARG A 145 -7.89 -10.55 -9.27
CA ARG A 145 -6.50 -10.69 -9.71
C ARG A 145 -6.18 -12.08 -10.24
N ARG A 146 -6.76 -13.14 -9.66
CA ARG A 146 -6.47 -14.54 -10.04
C ARG A 146 -6.65 -14.82 -11.54
N ASP A 147 -7.52 -14.07 -12.20
CA ASP A 147 -7.83 -14.21 -13.63
C ASP A 147 -7.13 -13.16 -14.52
N GLN A 148 -6.19 -12.37 -13.97
CA GLN A 148 -5.51 -11.33 -14.73
C GLN A 148 -4.50 -11.90 -15.72
N ASN A 149 -4.53 -11.35 -16.94
CA ASN A 149 -3.56 -11.62 -18.00
C ASN A 149 -2.78 -10.34 -18.29
N ILE A 150 -1.60 -10.21 -17.71
CA ILE A 150 -0.78 -9.00 -17.76
C ILE A 150 0.17 -9.04 -18.96
N ASN A 151 0.25 -7.93 -19.70
CA ASN A 151 1.22 -7.81 -20.79
C ASN A 151 2.63 -7.52 -20.26
N PHE A 152 3.40 -8.58 -19.98
CA PHE A 152 4.80 -8.47 -19.56
C PHE A 152 5.68 -7.78 -20.61
N GLN A 153 5.33 -7.90 -21.91
CA GLN A 153 6.11 -7.37 -23.03
C GLN A 153 5.94 -5.85 -23.22
N ALA A 154 4.83 -5.29 -22.75
CA ALA A 154 4.59 -3.84 -22.76
C ALA A 154 5.53 -3.04 -21.85
N ARG A 155 6.34 -3.70 -20.99
CA ARG A 155 7.36 -3.04 -20.15
C ARG A 155 8.41 -2.27 -20.98
N LEU A 156 8.66 -2.68 -22.24
CA LEU A 156 9.69 -2.08 -23.10
C LEU A 156 9.16 -1.15 -24.20
N MET A 157 7.85 -1.16 -24.50
CA MET A 157 7.28 -0.33 -25.56
C MET A 157 6.23 0.59 -24.96
N GLY A 158 6.55 1.89 -24.88
CA GLY A 158 5.65 2.92 -24.35
C GLY A 158 4.30 2.91 -25.08
N GLU A 159 3.24 2.64 -24.30
CA GLU A 159 1.81 2.62 -24.65
C GLU A 159 1.37 1.52 -25.65
N SER A 160 0.27 0.80 -25.46
CA SER A 160 -1.00 1.13 -24.81
C SER A 160 -1.66 -0.13 -24.25
N SER A 161 -2.21 -0.04 -23.04
CA SER A 161 -3.14 -1.03 -22.46
C SER A 161 -4.53 -1.02 -23.15
N GLY A 162 -4.61 -0.56 -24.40
CA GLY A 162 -5.87 -0.32 -25.10
C GLY A 162 -5.91 -0.63 -26.60
N LEU A 163 -4.79 -0.90 -27.27
CA LEU A 163 -4.80 -1.28 -28.69
C LEU A 163 -4.08 -2.62 -28.92
N VAL A 164 -4.81 -3.72 -28.83
CA VAL A 164 -4.52 -4.91 -29.64
C VAL A 164 -5.79 -5.31 -30.38
N ASN A 165 -5.75 -5.08 -31.70
CA ASN A 165 -6.84 -5.28 -32.64
C ASN A 165 -7.11 -6.76 -32.90
N SER A 166 -8.37 -7.19 -32.72
CA SER A 166 -9.30 -7.83 -33.68
C SER A 166 -8.88 -8.96 -34.65
N TYR A 167 -7.62 -9.38 -34.79
CA TYR A 167 -7.25 -10.44 -35.73
C TYR A 167 -6.31 -11.46 -35.10
N GLY A 168 -6.90 -12.56 -34.59
CA GLY A 168 -6.19 -13.80 -34.32
C GLY A 168 -5.95 -14.12 -32.84
N GLY A 169 -6.97 -14.72 -32.20
CA GLY A 169 -6.81 -15.85 -31.28
C GLY A 169 -6.08 -15.69 -29.93
N ALA A 170 -5.39 -14.60 -29.63
CA ALA A 170 -4.81 -14.38 -28.31
C ALA A 170 -5.87 -13.83 -27.34
N LYS A 171 -5.90 -14.34 -26.09
CA LYS A 171 -6.76 -13.77 -25.04
C LYS A 171 -6.42 -12.28 -24.88
N PRO A 172 -7.41 -11.38 -24.81
CA PRO A 172 -7.14 -9.97 -24.55
C PRO A 172 -6.41 -9.83 -23.20
N TYR A 173 -5.51 -8.85 -23.09
CA TYR A 173 -4.89 -8.50 -21.81
C TYR A 173 -5.94 -7.88 -20.89
N SER A 174 -5.77 -8.10 -19.58
CA SER A 174 -6.67 -7.53 -18.59
C SER A 174 -6.55 -6.01 -18.58
N THR A 175 -7.70 -5.34 -18.52
CA THR A 175 -7.76 -3.90 -18.26
C THR A 175 -7.48 -3.63 -16.78
N ALA A 176 -7.04 -2.41 -16.45
CA ALA A 176 -6.89 -1.99 -15.06
C ALA A 176 -8.18 -2.22 -14.26
N GLN A 177 -8.04 -2.73 -13.03
CA GLN A 177 -9.18 -3.02 -12.18
C GLN A 177 -9.93 -1.75 -11.79
N LYS A 178 -11.24 -1.88 -11.61
CA LYS A 178 -12.07 -0.76 -11.18
C LYS A 178 -11.98 -0.60 -9.67
N ILE A 179 -11.04 0.22 -9.25
CA ILE A 179 -10.81 0.57 -7.85
C ILE A 179 -11.66 1.81 -7.49
N SER A 180 -12.26 1.83 -6.30
CA SER A 180 -13.05 2.94 -5.81
C SER A 180 -12.15 4.16 -5.64
N GLY A 181 -12.59 5.30 -6.19
CA GLY A 181 -11.79 6.52 -6.30
C GLY A 181 -10.85 6.59 -7.53
N ASN A 182 -10.85 5.60 -8.43
CA ASN A 182 -9.84 5.50 -9.51
C ASN A 182 -10.14 6.22 -10.83
N MET A 183 -10.84 7.36 -10.84
CA MET A 183 -10.97 8.17 -12.07
C MET A 183 -10.94 9.69 -11.84
N GLY A 184 -10.39 10.13 -10.71
CA GLY A 184 -9.99 11.52 -10.52
C GLY A 184 -8.54 11.53 -10.09
N SER A 185 -7.73 12.40 -10.69
CA SER A 185 -6.38 12.74 -10.24
C SER A 185 -6.40 12.88 -8.71
N ARG A 186 -5.99 11.83 -8.00
CA ARG A 186 -6.27 11.71 -6.57
C ARG A 186 -5.52 12.82 -5.87
N CYS A 187 -6.22 13.62 -5.07
CA CYS A 187 -5.78 14.09 -3.76
C CYS A 187 -4.29 14.49 -3.52
N ASN A 188 -3.50 14.93 -4.51
CA ASN A 188 -2.03 15.11 -4.39
C ASN A 188 -1.54 16.08 -3.31
N ASN A 189 -2.42 16.69 -2.51
CA ASN A 189 -2.05 17.35 -1.26
C ASN A 189 -3.28 17.63 -0.39
N CYS A 190 -3.94 16.62 0.16
CA CYS A 190 -5.17 16.81 0.94
C CYS A 190 -5.02 16.55 2.45
N PRO A 191 -4.46 17.51 3.21
CA PRO A 191 -4.51 17.48 4.67
C PRO A 191 -5.85 17.97 5.27
N ASN A 192 -6.86 18.36 4.45
CA ASN A 192 -8.11 18.97 4.98
C ASN A 192 -9.34 19.07 4.02
N ARG A 193 -9.36 18.43 2.84
CA ARG A 193 -10.54 18.45 1.92
C ARG A 193 -11.26 17.11 1.96
N GLY A 194 -12.13 16.95 2.96
CA GLY A 194 -12.96 15.76 3.13
C GLY A 194 -13.97 15.60 2.00
N CYS A 195 -13.63 14.84 0.97
CA CYS A 195 -14.57 14.43 -0.06
C CYS A 195 -15.53 13.35 0.47
N LYS A 196 -16.73 13.27 -0.14
CA LYS A 196 -17.74 12.25 0.21
C LYS A 196 -17.20 10.85 -0.07
N ASP A 197 -16.67 10.64 -1.27
CA ASP A 197 -16.17 9.34 -1.70
C ASP A 197 -14.66 9.29 -1.46
N CYS A 198 -14.28 9.41 -0.19
CA CYS A 198 -12.89 9.41 0.21
C CYS A 198 -12.36 7.97 0.28
N PRO A 199 -11.32 7.61 -0.50
CA PRO A 199 -10.74 6.27 -0.42
C PRO A 199 -10.11 5.99 0.94
N MET A 200 -9.69 7.02 1.69
CA MET A 200 -9.09 6.89 3.03
C MET A 200 -10.09 6.51 4.13
N TYR A 201 -11.37 6.85 4.00
CA TYR A 201 -12.35 6.63 5.08
C TYR A 201 -13.58 5.85 4.61
N GLY A 202 -13.75 5.65 3.30
CA GLY A 202 -14.97 5.15 2.68
C GLY A 202 -16.00 6.26 2.43
N VAL A 203 -17.12 5.88 1.80
CA VAL A 203 -18.18 6.82 1.38
C VAL A 203 -18.86 7.46 2.61
N GLY A 204 -18.72 8.78 2.75
CA GLY A 204 -19.35 9.61 3.76
C GLY A 204 -18.70 9.53 5.16
N LYS A 205 -17.63 8.76 5.31
CA LYS A 205 -17.00 8.48 6.59
C LYS A 205 -15.77 9.34 6.88
N ASN A 206 -15.33 10.16 5.93
CA ASN A 206 -14.22 11.08 6.15
C ASN A 206 -14.59 12.12 7.24
N PRO A 207 -13.80 12.28 8.31
CA PRO A 207 -14.09 13.23 9.39
C PRO A 207 -14.31 14.67 8.91
N ALA A 208 -13.47 15.14 7.98
CA ALA A 208 -13.61 16.47 7.40
C ALA A 208 -14.86 16.58 6.51
N PHE A 209 -15.29 15.48 5.88
CA PHE A 209 -16.56 15.46 5.13
C PHE A 209 -17.76 15.49 6.08
N GLN A 210 -17.72 14.70 7.15
CA GLN A 210 -18.78 14.63 8.17
C GLN A 210 -19.01 15.99 8.83
N GLU A 211 -17.94 16.69 9.21
CA GLU A 211 -18.03 18.01 9.82
C GLU A 211 -18.65 19.04 8.84
N GLN A 212 -18.25 18.99 7.57
CA GLN A 212 -18.81 19.86 6.54
C GLN A 212 -20.29 19.56 6.26
N ASP A 213 -20.68 18.29 6.26
CA ASP A 213 -22.06 17.88 6.03
C ASP A 213 -22.96 18.27 7.20
N GLN A 214 -22.50 18.12 8.45
CA GLN A 214 -23.19 18.61 9.64
C GLN A 214 -23.44 20.12 9.56
N LYS A 215 -22.40 20.92 9.27
CA LYS A 215 -22.55 22.38 9.07
C LYS A 215 -23.54 22.73 7.96
N ARG A 216 -23.57 21.93 6.88
CA ARG A 216 -24.52 22.09 5.78
C ARG A 216 -25.95 21.81 6.23
N LEU A 217 -26.17 20.73 6.98
CA LEU A 217 -27.47 20.35 7.55
C LEU A 217 -27.98 21.41 8.53
N ASP A 218 -27.12 21.89 9.43
CA ASP A 218 -27.46 22.96 10.40
C ASP A 218 -27.91 24.25 9.69
N ARG A 219 -27.21 24.62 8.61
CA ARG A 219 -27.57 25.79 7.79
C ARG A 219 -28.94 25.60 7.11
N LEU A 220 -29.25 24.39 6.66
CA LEU A 220 -30.55 24.07 6.06
C LEU A 220 -31.67 24.10 7.11
N GLU A 221 -31.43 23.57 8.30
CA GLU A 221 -32.38 23.64 9.41
C GLU A 221 -32.66 25.07 9.83
N ALA A 222 -31.62 25.91 9.98
CA ALA A 222 -31.77 27.31 10.31
C ALA A 222 -32.62 28.06 9.27
N LYS A 223 -32.40 27.78 7.97
CA LYS A 223 -33.22 28.34 6.88
C LYS A 223 -34.68 27.87 6.96
N LYS A 224 -34.93 26.59 7.22
CA LYS A 224 -36.29 26.06 7.42
C LYS A 224 -36.97 26.73 8.60
N ARG A 225 -36.31 26.81 9.76
CA ARG A 225 -36.85 27.48 10.96
C ARG A 225 -37.20 28.94 10.68
N LYS A 226 -36.32 29.67 9.99
CA LYS A 226 -36.57 31.07 9.59
C LYS A 226 -37.77 31.21 8.66
N SER A 227 -37.87 30.37 7.63
CA SER A 227 -39.03 30.36 6.73
C SER A 227 -40.33 30.02 7.46
N THR A 228 -40.28 29.10 8.42
CA THR A 228 -41.45 28.72 9.24
C THR A 228 -41.90 29.89 10.12
N MET A 229 -40.96 30.58 10.77
CA MET A 229 -41.21 31.80 11.54
C MET A 229 -41.80 32.93 10.68
N GLU A 230 -41.24 33.17 9.49
CA GLU A 230 -41.75 34.19 8.56
C GLU A 230 -43.18 33.88 8.09
N ASN A 231 -43.49 32.62 7.84
CA ASN A 231 -44.84 32.20 7.47
C ASN A 231 -45.84 32.34 8.63
N LEU A 232 -45.42 32.02 9.86
CA LEU A 232 -46.24 32.24 11.06
C LEU A 232 -46.53 33.73 11.27
N ASN A 233 -45.52 34.60 11.18
CA ASN A 233 -45.73 36.04 11.34
C ASN A 233 -46.72 36.59 10.30
N LYS A 234 -46.61 36.18 9.03
CA LYS A 234 -47.57 36.57 7.99
C LYS A 234 -49.01 36.10 8.25
N SER A 235 -49.20 35.01 8.99
CA SER A 235 -50.53 34.51 9.34
C SER A 235 -51.16 35.21 10.54
N VAL A 236 -50.38 35.91 11.35
CA VAL A 236 -50.87 36.68 12.52
C VAL A 236 -51.30 38.11 12.12
N ASP A 237 -50.75 38.63 11.02
CA ASP A 237 -51.07 39.98 10.50
C ASP A 237 -52.33 40.03 9.61
N LEU A 238 -53.05 38.91 9.41
CA LEU A 238 -54.31 38.78 8.66
C LEU A 238 -55.50 38.54 9.61
#